data_AF-A0A329RWG2-F1
#
_entry.id   AF-A0A329RWG2-F1
#
_cell.length_a   1.000
_cell.length_b   1.000
_cell.length_c   1.000
_cell.angle_alpha   90.00
_cell.angle_beta   90.00
_cell.angle_gamma   90.00
#
_symmetry.space_group_name_H-M   'P 1'
#
loop_
_entity.id
_entity.type
_entity.pdbx_description
1 polymer ?
#
loop_
_entity_poly.entity_id
_entity_poly.type
_entity_poly.pdbx_seq_one_letter_code
_entity_poly.pdbx_strand_id
1 'polypeptide(L)'
;MDADIIASFKVAYRRKQLRWVYDKIKNGDSIGKKVYAVDQLQAMQWSKDIWRELQGKRTIESCCRHTGIVFNVVDERSKDAEFSSYGVDVEVEDIIVCAGQLSL
;
A
#
# COMPACT_ATOMS: atom_id res chain seq x y z
N MET A 1 7.44 -12.92 6.08
CA MET A 1 5.98 -12.97 5.83
C MET A 1 5.46 -11.73 5.10
N ASP A 2 6.20 -10.63 5.04
CA ASP A 2 5.82 -9.42 4.25
C ASP A 2 6.68 -9.23 2.99
N ALA A 3 7.44 -10.28 2.63
CA ALA A 3 8.52 -10.18 1.65
C ALA A 3 8.02 -9.71 0.29
N ASP A 4 6.86 -10.21 -0.17
CA ASP A 4 6.34 -9.88 -1.49
C ASP A 4 5.74 -8.47 -1.55
N ILE A 5 5.03 -8.02 -0.52
CA ILE A 5 4.46 -6.66 -0.48
C ILE A 5 5.61 -5.65 -0.34
N ILE A 6 6.51 -5.84 0.62
CA ILE A 6 7.63 -4.92 0.84
C ILE A 6 8.58 -4.93 -0.35
N ALA A 7 8.90 -6.09 -0.94
CA ALA A 7 9.73 -6.16 -2.14
C ALA A 7 9.07 -5.46 -3.32
N SER A 8 7.78 -5.71 -3.56
CA SER A 8 7.03 -5.06 -4.64
C SER A 8 6.97 -3.54 -4.45
N PHE A 9 6.77 -3.09 -3.21
CA PHE A 9 6.78 -1.68 -2.86
C PHE A 9 8.15 -1.05 -3.12
N LYS A 10 9.24 -1.67 -2.63
CA LYS A 10 10.61 -1.18 -2.85
C LYS A 10 10.96 -1.09 -4.35
N VAL A 11 10.56 -2.08 -5.14
CA VAL A 11 10.77 -2.07 -6.60
C VAL A 11 10.00 -0.92 -7.25
N ALA A 12 8.73 -0.72 -6.88
CA ALA A 12 7.91 0.36 -7.42
C ALA A 12 8.46 1.74 -7.03
N TYR A 13 8.89 1.91 -5.78
CA TYR A 13 9.51 3.14 -5.28
C TYR A 13 10.81 3.44 -6.01
N ARG A 14 11.65 2.43 -6.24
CA ARG A 14 12.90 2.58 -7.00
C ARG A 14 12.65 3.02 -8.44
N ARG A 15 11.59 2.53 -9.09
CA ARG A 15 11.20 2.98 -10.44
C ARG A 15 10.81 4.46 -10.45
N LYS A 16 10.05 4.93 -9.45
CA LYS A 16 9.72 6.36 -9.33
C LYS A 16 10.97 7.22 -9.10
N GLN A 17 11.90 6.78 -8.25
CA GLN A 17 13.19 7.45 -8.06
C GLN A 17 13.98 7.60 -9.36
N LEU A 18 14.12 6.52 -10.14
CA LEU A 18 14.87 6.56 -11.41
C LEU A 18 14.23 7.51 -12.42
N ARG A 19 12.89 7.48 -12.56
CA ARG A 19 12.16 8.40 -13.44
C ARG A 19 12.33 9.85 -13.01
N TRP A 20 12.20 10.12 -11.71
CA TRP A 20 12.38 11.46 -11.17
C TRP A 20 13.78 12.03 -11.39
N VAL A 21 14.82 11.20 -11.20
CA VAL A 21 16.20 11.61 -11.50
C VAL A 21 16.39 11.85 -12.99
N TYR A 22 15.86 10.97 -13.84
CA TYR A 22 15.92 11.14 -15.29
C TYR A 22 15.28 12.47 -15.72
N ASP A 23 14.10 12.80 -15.19
CA ASP A 23 13.40 14.04 -15.50
C ASP A 23 14.21 15.27 -15.05
N LYS A 24 14.87 15.20 -13.89
CA LYS A 24 15.80 16.25 -13.43
C LYS A 24 16.98 16.46 -14.38
N ILE A 25 17.63 15.36 -14.82
CA ILE A 25 18.72 15.41 -15.81
C ILE A 25 18.22 16.08 -17.09
N LYS A 26 17.06 15.62 -17.58
CA LYS A 26 16.46 16.09 -18.83
C LYS A 26 16.14 17.58 -18.78
N ASN A 27 15.70 18.08 -17.63
CA ASN A 27 15.35 19.49 -17.43
C ASN A 27 16.57 20.39 -17.16
N GLY A 28 17.78 19.82 -17.06
CA GLY A 28 19.00 20.58 -16.77
C GLY A 28 19.19 20.93 -15.30
N ASP A 29 18.48 20.28 -14.38
CA ASP A 29 18.62 20.52 -12.94
C ASP A 29 20.00 20.08 -12.45
N SER A 30 20.60 20.85 -11.53
CA SER A 30 21.87 20.48 -10.90
C SER A 30 21.69 19.24 -10.01
N ILE A 31 22.44 18.19 -10.26
CA ILE A 31 22.38 16.95 -9.48
C ILE A 31 23.45 16.96 -8.41
N GLY A 32 23.03 17.15 -7.16
CA GLY A 32 23.91 17.06 -5.99
C GLY A 32 24.27 15.62 -5.62
N LYS A 33 25.11 15.46 -4.59
CA LYS A 33 25.58 14.14 -4.09
C LYS A 33 24.44 13.18 -3.70
N LYS A 34 23.26 13.69 -3.34
CA LYS A 34 22.09 12.88 -2.94
C LYS A 34 21.05 12.82 -4.06
N VAL A 35 21.42 12.17 -5.16
CA VAL A 35 20.63 12.13 -6.40
C VAL A 35 19.21 11.58 -6.21
N TYR A 36 19.02 10.65 -5.27
CA TYR A 36 17.72 10.01 -5.00
C TYR A 36 16.98 10.58 -3.79
N ALA A 37 17.52 11.63 -3.14
CA ALA A 37 16.86 12.23 -2.00
C ALA A 37 15.65 13.04 -2.47
N VAL A 38 14.49 12.67 -1.97
CA VAL A 38 13.22 13.36 -2.18
C VAL A 38 12.76 13.95 -0.85
N ASP A 39 11.98 15.03 -0.90
CA ASP A 39 11.36 15.56 0.30
C ASP A 39 10.26 14.60 0.82
N GLN A 40 9.88 14.77 2.09
CA GLN A 40 8.94 13.88 2.75
C GLN A 40 7.55 13.91 2.09
N LEU A 41 7.10 15.07 1.58
CA LEU A 41 5.79 15.19 0.95
C LEU A 41 5.75 14.37 -0.35
N GLN A 42 6.79 14.49 -1.17
CA GLN A 42 6.95 13.70 -2.37
C GLN A 42 7.04 12.20 -2.06
N ALA A 43 7.80 11.82 -1.03
CA ALA A 43 7.90 10.43 -0.59
C ALA A 43 6.55 9.85 -0.14
N MET A 44 5.75 10.63 0.59
CA MET A 44 4.41 10.23 1.04
C MET A 44 3.44 10.10 -0.14
N GLN A 45 3.48 11.04 -1.09
CA GLN A 45 2.66 10.97 -2.30
C GLN A 45 2.99 9.72 -3.12
N TRP A 46 4.27 9.42 -3.31
CA TRP A 46 4.70 8.20 -4.00
C TRP A 46 4.25 6.95 -3.28
N SER A 47 4.35 6.93 -1.95
CA SER A 47 3.89 5.80 -1.14
C SER A 47 2.39 5.55 -1.34
N LYS A 48 1.56 6.60 -1.34
CA LYS A 48 0.12 6.49 -1.57
C LYS A 48 -0.21 5.95 -2.97
N ASP A 49 0.49 6.43 -3.99
CA ASP A 49 0.31 5.96 -5.37
C ASP A 49 0.70 4.49 -5.52
N ILE A 50 1.86 4.10 -4.97
CA ILE A 50 2.34 2.72 -5.03
C ILE A 50 1.37 1.79 -4.28
N TRP A 51 0.87 2.21 -3.12
CA TRP A 51 -0.10 1.44 -2.37
C TRP A 51 -1.37 1.16 -3.17
N ARG A 52 -1.93 2.19 -3.83
CA ARG A 52 -3.10 2.03 -4.72
C ARG A 52 -2.80 1.11 -5.90
N GLU A 53 -1.61 1.18 -6.49
CA GLU A 53 -1.18 0.28 -7.56
C GLU A 53 -0.99 -1.18 -7.10
N LEU A 54 -0.64 -1.41 -5.84
CA LEU A 54 -0.49 -2.73 -5.25
C LEU A 54 -1.84 -3.34 -4.85
N GLN A 55 -2.82 -2.52 -4.44
CA GLN A 55 -4.18 -2.95 -4.13
C GLN A 55 -4.87 -3.63 -5.32
N GLY A 56 -4.61 -3.18 -6.54
CA GLY A 56 -5.12 -3.82 -7.75
C GLY A 56 -4.43 -5.13 -8.15
N LYS A 57 -3.41 -5.58 -7.40
CA LYS A 57 -2.61 -6.78 -7.74
C LYS A 57 -2.90 -7.91 -6.76
N ARG A 58 -2.86 -9.14 -7.28
CA ARG A 58 -2.95 -10.39 -6.50
C ARG A 58 -1.82 -10.58 -5.47
N THR A 59 -0.88 -9.65 -5.38
CA THR A 59 0.22 -9.67 -4.39
C THR A 59 -0.31 -9.56 -2.97
N ILE A 60 -1.36 -8.75 -2.74
CA ILE A 60 -1.99 -8.65 -1.41
C ILE A 60 -2.76 -9.95 -1.10
N GLU A 61 -3.57 -10.43 -2.04
CA GLU A 61 -4.30 -11.70 -1.93
C GLU A 61 -3.35 -12.88 -1.65
N SER A 62 -2.23 -12.96 -2.38
CA SER A 62 -1.22 -14.01 -2.23
C SER A 62 -0.50 -13.92 -0.88
N CYS A 63 -0.18 -12.71 -0.42
CA CYS A 63 0.42 -12.49 0.89
C CYS A 63 -0.55 -12.90 2.01
N CYS A 64 -1.79 -12.44 1.95
CA CYS A 64 -2.79 -12.73 2.97
C CYS A 64 -3.17 -14.22 3.00
N ARG A 65 -3.28 -14.87 1.84
CA ARG A 65 -3.44 -16.33 1.74
C ARG A 65 -2.27 -17.10 2.36
N HIS A 66 -1.03 -16.68 2.10
CA HIS A 66 0.15 -17.32 2.71
C HIS A 66 0.24 -17.08 4.22
N THR A 67 -0.27 -15.96 4.71
CA THR A 67 -0.28 -15.62 6.14
C THR A 67 -1.51 -16.17 6.88
N GLY A 68 -2.46 -16.81 6.16
CA GLY A 68 -3.71 -17.29 6.75
C GLY A 68 -4.70 -16.17 7.11
N ILE A 69 -4.43 -14.94 6.66
CA ILE A 69 -5.33 -13.80 6.83
C ILE A 69 -6.40 -13.91 5.75
N VAL A 70 -7.55 -14.49 6.09
CA VAL A 70 -8.72 -14.56 5.20
C VAL A 70 -9.41 -13.21 5.24
N PHE A 71 -9.31 -12.44 4.16
CA PHE A 71 -10.19 -11.29 3.96
C PHE A 71 -11.60 -11.83 3.67
N ASN A 72 -12.49 -11.79 4.66
CA ASN A 72 -13.91 -11.58 4.36
C ASN A 72 -14.02 -10.16 3.81
N VAL A 73 -13.74 -9.99 2.52
CA VAL A 73 -14.12 -8.78 1.79
C VAL A 73 -15.62 -8.67 1.98
N VAL A 74 -16.07 -7.73 2.79
CA VAL A 74 -17.42 -7.20 2.67
C VAL A 74 -17.51 -6.72 1.23
N ASP A 75 -18.28 -7.43 0.42
CA ASP A 75 -18.48 -7.12 -0.99
C ASP A 75 -19.21 -5.77 -1.07
N GLU A 76 -18.45 -4.66 -1.08
CA GLU A 76 -18.96 -3.32 -1.37
C GLU A 76 -19.29 -3.15 -2.87
N ARG A 77 -19.82 -4.19 -3.52
CA ARG A 77 -20.67 -4.03 -4.70
C ARG A 77 -22.10 -3.80 -4.27
N SER A 78 -22.34 -2.75 -3.50
CA SER A 78 -23.70 -2.25 -3.29
C SER A 78 -23.68 -0.79 -2.83
N LYS A 79 -23.94 0.08 -3.81
CA LYS A 79 -24.67 1.35 -3.69
C LYS A 79 -23.87 2.58 -3.24
N ASP A 80 -23.52 3.37 -4.25
CA ASP A 80 -23.81 4.79 -4.39
C ASP A 80 -24.05 5.64 -3.13
N ALA A 81 -23.29 6.74 -3.09
CA ALA A 81 -23.54 8.02 -2.44
C ALA A 81 -23.15 8.19 -0.95
N GLU A 82 -22.15 9.08 -0.81
CA GLU A 82 -21.94 10.06 0.26
C GLU A 82 -21.46 9.63 1.65
N PHE A 83 -20.47 10.43 2.08
CA PHE A 83 -19.99 10.67 3.44
C PHE A 83 -18.93 9.72 4.02
N SER A 84 -17.68 10.15 3.82
CA SER A 84 -16.53 9.82 4.66
C SER A 84 -16.86 10.09 6.14
N SER A 85 -17.03 9.03 6.92
CA SER A 85 -16.87 9.06 8.38
C SER A 85 -15.80 8.05 8.78
N TYR A 86 -14.60 8.55 9.07
CA TYR A 86 -13.63 7.80 9.87
C TYR A 86 -14.21 7.66 11.27
N GLY A 87 -14.76 6.50 11.61
CA GLY A 87 -15.33 6.25 12.92
C GLY A 87 -16.29 5.07 12.93
N VAL A 88 -15.76 3.87 12.70
CA VAL A 88 -16.33 2.66 13.29
C VAL A 88 -15.15 1.92 13.88
N ASP A 89 -14.90 2.16 15.18
CA ASP A 89 -14.03 1.32 15.97
C ASP A 89 -14.54 -0.11 15.82
N VAL A 90 -13.68 -1.01 15.33
CA VAL A 90 -13.98 -2.43 15.27
C VAL A 90 -14.15 -2.88 16.72
N GLU A 91 -15.37 -3.26 17.12
CA GLU A 91 -15.67 -3.70 18.48
C GLU A 91 -14.76 -4.91 18.80
N VAL A 92 -14.20 -4.91 20.01
CA VAL A 92 -13.22 -5.94 20.46
C VAL A 92 -13.85 -7.34 20.39
N GLU A 93 -15.17 -7.41 20.53
CA GLU A 93 -16.00 -8.59 20.39
C GLU A 93 -15.89 -9.23 19.00
N ASP A 94 -15.83 -8.45 17.92
CA ASP A 94 -15.71 -8.96 16.54
C ASP A 94 -14.33 -9.57 16.27
N ILE A 95 -13.30 -9.06 16.94
CA ILE A 95 -11.93 -9.60 16.90
C ILE A 95 -11.88 -10.93 17.67
N ILE A 96 -12.57 -11.05 18.80
CA ILE A 96 -12.61 -12.26 19.63
C ILE A 96 -13.33 -13.41 18.89
N VAL A 97 -14.41 -13.13 18.17
CA VAL A 97 -15.13 -14.17 17.39
C VAL A 97 -14.24 -14.72 16.27
N CYS A 98 -13.48 -13.87 15.58
CA CYS A 98 -12.53 -14.32 14.56
C CYS A 98 -11.35 -15.11 15.15
N ALA A 99 -10.87 -14.73 16.33
CA ALA A 99 -9.78 -15.46 17.00
C ALA A 99 -10.22 -16.85 17.49
N GLY A 100 -11.46 -17.00 17.96
CA GLY A 100 -12.01 -18.29 18.42
C GLY A 100 -12.23 -19.33 17.32
N GLN A 101 -12.35 -18.90 16.05
CA GLN A 101 -12.49 -19.80 14.90
C GLN A 101 -11.13 -20.26 14.33
N LEU A 102 -10.01 -19.66 14.79
CA LEU A 102 -8.64 -19.99 14.38
C LEU A 102 -7.92 -20.92 15.37
N SER A 103 -8.53 -21.23 16.52
CA SER A 103 -8.09 -22.30 17.40
C SER A 103 -8.72 -23.63 16.98
N LEU A 104 -7.85 -24.49 16.41
CA LEU A 104 -7.96 -25.94 16.17
C LEU A 104 -9.11 -26.69 16.87
#